data_AF-A0A1F8LP25-F1
#
_entry.id   AF-A0A1F8LP25-F1
#
_cell.length_a   1.000
_cell.length_b   1.000
_cell.length_c   1.000
_cell.angle_alpha   90.00
_cell.angle_beta   90.00
_cell.angle_gamma   90.00
#
_symmetry.space_group_name_H-M   'P 1'
#
loop_
_entity.id
_entity.type
_entity.pdbx_description
1 polymer ?
#
loop_
_entity_poly.entity_id
_entity_poly.type
_entity_poly.pdbx_seq_one_letter_code
_entity_poly.pdbx_strand_id
1 'polypeptide(L)'
;MTDVHATPATAPGATAPAAPDNARDERLAPGMPELHRQVRPAPALPPSLAGAPPRSVPEWRPTPLQPHYINVSVVALVCGTIAISALELGQPLGSAIVKVPVLIGAPLLALAMGDATLRVWRSAWAWIPVDRGRGLFRLAWVGAMAALFAVLVLATWLVLAA
;
A
#
# COMPACT_ATOMS: atom_id res chain seq x y z
N MET A 1 -66.32 -18.84 -6.13
CA MET A 1 -65.66 -19.11 -7.43
C MET A 1 -64.51 -18.10 -7.57
N THR A 2 -63.47 -18.23 -6.75
CA THR A 2 -62.15 -18.89 -6.97
C THR A 2 -61.19 -18.15 -7.91
N ASP A 3 -60.08 -17.69 -7.30
CA ASP A 3 -58.68 -17.54 -7.77
C ASP A 3 -58.38 -16.59 -8.95
N VAL A 4 -57.24 -15.86 -9.02
CA VAL A 4 -55.87 -16.25 -8.68
C VAL A 4 -55.03 -15.01 -8.29
N HIS A 5 -54.46 -15.03 -7.08
CA HIS A 5 -53.28 -14.25 -6.71
C HIS A 5 -52.06 -14.86 -7.43
N ALA A 6 -51.43 -14.13 -8.35
CA ALA A 6 -50.18 -14.56 -8.97
C ALA A 6 -49.00 -14.19 -8.06
N THR A 7 -48.58 -15.15 -7.23
CA THR A 7 -47.30 -15.13 -6.51
C THR A 7 -46.17 -15.38 -7.51
N PRO A 8 -45.15 -14.51 -7.65
CA PRO A 8 -43.98 -14.86 -8.44
C PRO A 8 -43.18 -15.96 -7.74
N ALA A 9 -43.09 -17.11 -8.40
CA ALA A 9 -42.37 -18.29 -7.95
C ALA A 9 -40.87 -17.96 -7.74
N THR A 10 -40.38 -18.22 -6.54
CA THR A 10 -38.94 -18.21 -6.22
C THR A 10 -38.32 -19.48 -6.82
N ALA A 11 -37.52 -19.34 -7.87
CA ALA A 11 -36.78 -20.46 -8.43
C ALA A 11 -35.69 -20.92 -7.43
N PRO A 12 -35.65 -22.20 -7.03
CA PRO A 12 -34.59 -22.74 -6.18
C PRO A 12 -33.40 -23.09 -7.08
N GLY A 13 -32.33 -22.30 -7.00
CA GLY A 13 -31.10 -22.57 -7.77
C GLY A 13 -30.22 -21.38 -8.12
N ALA A 14 -30.56 -20.16 -7.67
CA ALA A 14 -29.64 -19.03 -7.79
C ALA A 14 -28.56 -19.14 -6.71
N THR A 15 -27.46 -19.82 -7.03
CA THR A 15 -26.19 -19.72 -6.30
C THR A 15 -25.95 -18.24 -6.02
N ALA A 16 -25.89 -17.87 -4.74
CA ALA A 16 -25.68 -16.50 -4.31
C ALA A 16 -24.48 -15.92 -5.09
N PRO A 17 -24.61 -14.73 -5.70
CA PRO A 17 -23.49 -14.10 -6.37
C PRO A 17 -22.36 -13.96 -5.35
N ALA A 18 -21.16 -14.39 -5.73
CA ALA A 18 -19.96 -14.21 -4.93
C ALA A 18 -19.91 -12.76 -4.41
N ALA A 19 -19.74 -12.62 -3.10
CA ALA A 19 -19.76 -11.32 -2.44
C ALA A 19 -18.88 -10.31 -3.20
N PRO A 20 -19.36 -9.07 -3.39
CA PRO A 20 -18.61 -8.07 -4.13
C PRO A 20 -17.22 -7.85 -3.52
N ASP A 21 -16.25 -7.58 -4.38
CA ASP A 21 -14.83 -7.36 -4.08
C ASP A 21 -14.55 -6.17 -3.12
N ASN A 22 -15.60 -5.41 -2.79
CA ASN A 22 -15.58 -4.32 -1.81
C ASN A 22 -15.36 -4.79 -0.35
N ALA A 23 -15.60 -6.07 -0.05
CA ALA A 23 -15.44 -6.63 1.30
C ALA A 23 -13.97 -6.76 1.74
N ARG A 24 -12.99 -6.61 0.82
CA ARG A 24 -11.55 -6.66 1.10
C ARG A 24 -10.90 -5.29 1.25
N ASP A 25 -11.63 -4.20 1.01
CA ASP A 25 -11.08 -2.85 1.22
C ASP A 25 -11.27 -2.48 2.70
N GLU A 26 -10.18 -2.46 3.47
CA GLU A 26 -10.17 -2.06 4.89
C GLU A 26 -10.74 -0.65 5.09
N ARG A 27 -10.72 0.22 4.06
CA ARG A 27 -11.34 1.55 4.10
C ARG A 27 -12.87 1.51 4.16
N LEU A 28 -13.47 0.37 3.86
CA LEU A 28 -14.90 0.09 3.93
C LEU A 28 -15.24 -0.83 5.10
N ALA A 29 -14.30 -1.10 6.01
CA ALA A 29 -14.55 -1.91 7.19
C ALA A 29 -15.66 -1.27 8.05
N PRO A 30 -16.62 -2.05 8.57
CA PRO A 30 -17.68 -1.53 9.43
C PRO A 30 -17.10 -0.76 10.62
N GLY A 31 -17.41 0.54 10.73
CA GLY A 31 -16.97 1.40 11.84
C GLY A 31 -15.83 2.38 11.53
N MET A 32 -15.26 2.39 10.32
CA MET A 32 -14.28 3.41 9.92
C MET A 32 -14.98 4.75 9.55
N PRO A 33 -14.46 5.92 9.99
CA PRO A 33 -14.99 7.21 9.55
C PRO A 33 -14.82 7.37 8.03
N GLU A 34 -15.91 7.63 7.32
CA GLU A 34 -15.84 7.93 5.89
C GLU A 34 -15.15 9.28 5.68
N LEU A 35 -13.86 9.26 5.32
CA LEU A 35 -13.17 10.48 4.93
C LEU A 35 -13.77 10.98 3.62
N HIS A 36 -14.15 12.26 3.57
CA HIS A 36 -14.77 12.89 2.39
C HIS A 36 -13.92 12.79 1.11
N ARG A 37 -12.62 12.46 1.21
CA ARG A 37 -11.69 12.24 0.09
C ARG A 37 -11.60 10.76 -0.36
N GLN A 38 -12.21 9.82 0.37
CA GLN A 38 -12.12 8.37 0.13
C GLN A 38 -13.33 7.78 -0.63
N VAL A 39 -14.08 8.58 -1.40
CA VAL A 39 -15.29 8.14 -2.10
C VAL A 39 -15.01 7.03 -3.15
N ARG A 40 -15.31 5.78 -2.73
CA ARG A 40 -16.15 4.68 -3.26
C ARG A 40 -16.23 4.34 -4.77
N PRO A 41 -16.65 3.08 -5.11
CA PRO A 41 -16.66 2.52 -6.46
C PRO A 41 -17.36 3.44 -7.44
N ALA A 42 -16.75 3.65 -8.61
CA ALA A 42 -17.14 4.63 -9.63
C ALA A 42 -18.67 4.86 -9.66
N PRO A 43 -19.17 5.96 -9.06
CA PRO A 43 -20.48 6.45 -9.41
C PRO A 43 -20.42 6.73 -10.91
N ALA A 44 -21.45 6.38 -11.67
CA ALA A 44 -21.56 6.74 -13.08
C ALA A 44 -21.09 8.19 -13.24
N LEU A 45 -19.93 8.39 -13.88
CA LEU A 45 -19.27 9.69 -13.90
C LEU A 45 -20.26 10.72 -14.46
N PRO A 46 -20.35 11.93 -13.87
CA PRO A 46 -21.17 12.98 -14.46
C PRO A 46 -20.76 13.16 -15.94
N PRO A 47 -21.69 13.51 -16.84
CA PRO A 47 -21.40 13.59 -18.28
C PRO A 47 -20.20 14.47 -18.63
N SER A 48 -19.92 15.49 -17.82
CA SER A 48 -18.74 16.36 -17.94
C SER A 48 -17.39 15.68 -17.68
N LEU A 49 -17.40 14.52 -17.02
CA LEU A 49 -16.24 13.67 -16.76
C LEU A 49 -16.31 12.34 -17.52
N ALA A 50 -17.31 12.15 -18.39
CA ALA A 50 -17.37 11.01 -19.29
C ALA A 50 -16.18 11.08 -20.26
N GLY A 51 -15.23 10.16 -20.10
CA GLY A 51 -13.97 10.15 -20.86
C GLY A 51 -12.76 10.72 -20.11
N ALA A 52 -12.92 11.19 -18.87
CA ALA A 52 -11.78 11.54 -18.03
C ALA A 52 -10.93 10.27 -17.77
N PRO A 53 -9.58 10.36 -17.84
CA PRO A 53 -8.73 9.20 -17.61
C PRO A 53 -8.97 8.64 -16.20
N PRO A 54 -9.05 7.31 -16.04
CA PRO A 54 -9.40 6.67 -14.78
C PRO A 54 -8.49 7.16 -13.65
N ARG A 55 -9.05 7.59 -12.52
CA ARG A 55 -8.26 8.15 -11.41
C ARG A 55 -7.39 7.09 -10.71
N SER A 56 -7.88 5.86 -10.65
CA SER A 56 -7.24 4.72 -9.98
C SER A 56 -7.54 3.43 -10.73
N VAL A 57 -6.56 2.53 -10.79
CA VAL A 57 -6.76 1.18 -11.31
C VAL A 57 -7.04 0.26 -10.12
N PRO A 58 -8.08 -0.59 -10.17
CA PRO A 58 -8.37 -1.55 -9.10
C PRO A 58 -7.16 -2.45 -8.79
N GLU A 59 -6.90 -2.67 -7.50
CA GLU A 59 -5.76 -3.47 -7.03
C GLU A 59 -6.23 -4.88 -6.63
N TRP A 60 -6.06 -5.85 -7.53
CA TRP A 60 -6.63 -7.19 -7.38
C TRP A 60 -5.85 -8.14 -6.46
N ARG A 61 -4.66 -7.75 -5.99
CA ARG A 61 -3.83 -8.58 -5.08
C ARG A 61 -3.10 -7.68 -4.06
N PRO A 62 -3.70 -7.36 -2.90
CA PRO A 62 -3.03 -6.58 -1.86
C PRO A 62 -1.78 -7.33 -1.39
N THR A 63 -0.74 -6.60 -0.97
CA THR A 63 0.45 -7.23 -0.39
C THR A 63 0.16 -7.62 1.07
N PRO A 64 0.70 -8.74 1.58
CA PRO A 64 0.40 -9.22 2.93
C PRO A 64 0.86 -8.25 4.04
N LEU A 65 1.84 -7.39 3.73
CA LEU A 65 2.35 -6.35 4.63
C LEU A 65 1.49 -5.08 4.66
N GLN A 66 0.56 -4.91 3.72
CA GLN A 66 -0.24 -3.70 3.58
C GLN A 66 -1.01 -3.32 4.87
N PRO A 67 -1.67 -4.25 5.60
CA PRO A 67 -2.38 -3.91 6.84
C PRO A 67 -1.45 -3.51 7.98
N HIS A 68 -0.21 -4.03 7.97
CA HIS A 68 0.77 -3.86 9.05
C HIS A 68 1.80 -2.77 8.75
N TYR A 69 1.74 -2.17 7.56
CA TYR A 69 2.74 -1.25 7.04
C TYR A 69 3.04 -0.12 8.03
N ILE A 70 2.01 0.50 8.59
CA ILE A 70 2.15 1.61 9.54
C ILE A 70 2.90 1.14 10.79
N ASN A 71 2.51 0.00 11.37
CA ASN A 71 3.12 -0.52 12.59
C ASN A 71 4.61 -0.83 12.38
N VAL A 72 4.95 -1.47 11.26
CA VAL A 72 6.35 -1.77 10.89
C VAL A 72 7.14 -0.47 10.68
N SER A 73 6.56 0.51 9.99
CA SER A 73 7.22 1.80 9.74
C SER A 73 7.45 2.62 11.02
N VAL A 74 6.54 2.57 11.99
CA VAL A 74 6.71 3.27 13.27
C VAL A 74 7.91 2.72 14.04
N VAL A 75 8.06 1.39 14.11
CA VAL A 75 9.21 0.77 14.80
C VAL A 75 10.51 1.16 14.09
N ALA A 76 10.55 1.07 12.76
CA ALA A 76 11.70 1.51 11.97
C ALA A 76 12.04 2.99 12.20
N LEU A 77 11.03 3.86 12.24
CA LEU A 77 11.20 5.30 12.47
C LEU A 77 11.81 5.57 13.85
N VAL A 78 11.25 4.99 14.91
CA VAL A 78 11.75 5.15 16.28
C VAL A 78 13.20 4.68 16.39
N CYS A 79 13.53 3.50 15.83
CA CYS A 79 14.90 3.02 15.78
C CYS A 79 15.84 3.99 15.05
N GLY A 80 15.40 4.52 13.89
CA GLY A 80 16.15 5.51 13.14
C GLY A 80 16.39 6.80 13.93
N THR A 81 15.35 7.33 14.59
CA THR A 81 15.47 8.54 15.43
C THR A 81 16.47 8.35 16.57
N ILE A 82 16.45 7.20 17.24
CA ILE A 82 17.40 6.87 18.31
C ILE A 82 18.84 6.83 17.76
N ALA A 83 19.06 6.10 16.66
CA ALA A 83 20.39 5.97 16.07
C ALA A 83 20.95 7.32 15.60
N ILE A 84 20.15 8.11 14.88
CA ILE A 84 20.56 9.46 14.42
C ILE A 84 20.86 10.36 15.61
N SER A 85 19.98 10.39 16.61
CA SER A 85 20.19 11.22 17.81
C SER A 85 21.47 10.83 18.56
N ALA A 86 21.78 9.54 18.67
CA ALA A 86 23.01 9.09 19.30
C ALA A 86 24.26 9.57 18.54
N LEU A 87 24.24 9.51 17.21
CA LEU A 87 25.33 10.01 16.36
C LEU A 87 25.51 11.53 16.50
N GLU A 88 24.41 12.30 16.52
CA GLU A 88 24.44 13.76 16.74
C GLU A 88 24.98 14.14 18.12
N LEU A 89 24.78 13.28 19.13
CA LEU A 89 25.36 13.42 20.48
C LEU A 89 26.82 12.95 20.57
N GLY A 90 27.45 12.63 19.43
CA GLY A 90 28.87 12.27 19.35
C GLY A 90 29.17 10.80 19.66
N GLN A 91 28.16 9.92 19.71
CA GLN A 91 28.42 8.48 19.83
C GLN A 91 29.09 7.95 18.56
N PRO A 92 30.11 7.07 18.70
CA PRO A 92 30.72 6.44 17.53
C PRO A 92 29.78 5.43 16.88
N LEU A 93 29.97 5.17 15.58
CA LEU A 93 29.21 4.18 14.80
C LEU A 93 29.27 2.77 15.43
N GLY A 94 30.40 2.43 16.07
CA GLY A 94 30.61 1.16 16.76
C GLY A 94 29.77 0.98 18.03
N SER A 95 29.15 2.04 18.56
CA SER A 95 28.45 2.03 19.85
C SER A 95 27.18 1.16 19.81
N ALA A 96 26.93 0.44 20.90
CA ALA A 96 25.75 -0.41 21.03
C ALA A 96 24.43 0.38 20.89
N ILE A 97 24.41 1.64 21.32
CA ILE A 97 23.23 2.51 21.21
C ILE A 97 22.90 2.89 19.75
N VAL A 98 23.86 2.77 18.83
CA VAL A 98 23.65 2.95 17.39
C VAL A 98 23.36 1.61 16.72
N LYS A 99 24.15 0.57 17.05
CA LYS A 99 24.04 -0.75 16.40
C LYS A 99 22.74 -1.47 16.68
N VAL A 100 22.25 -1.46 17.93
CA VAL A 100 21.02 -2.19 18.28
C VAL A 100 19.80 -1.63 17.54
N PRO A 101 19.55 -0.31 17.51
CA PRO A 101 18.47 0.24 16.70
C PRO A 101 18.65 -0.01 15.21
N VAL A 102 19.88 0.03 14.67
CA VAL A 102 20.12 -0.27 13.25
C VAL A 102 19.82 -1.73 12.92
N LEU A 103 20.22 -2.67 13.78
CA LEU A 103 19.94 -4.10 13.60
C LEU A 103 18.44 -4.43 13.58
N ILE A 104 17.61 -3.65 14.27
CA ILE A 104 16.16 -3.87 14.33
C ILE A 104 15.44 -3.02 13.27
N GLY A 105 15.76 -1.74 13.22
CA GLY A 105 15.09 -0.75 12.38
C GLY A 105 15.39 -0.93 10.90
N ALA A 106 16.65 -1.20 10.51
CA ALA A 106 17.02 -1.36 9.11
C ALA A 106 16.30 -2.53 8.41
N PRO A 107 16.20 -3.76 8.96
CA PRO A 107 15.45 -4.83 8.30
C PRO A 107 13.96 -4.54 8.23
N LEU A 108 13.35 -3.94 9.27
CA LEU A 108 11.94 -3.54 9.23
C LEU A 108 11.69 -2.46 8.17
N LEU A 109 12.58 -1.48 8.06
CA LEU A 109 12.53 -0.45 7.03
C LEU A 109 12.69 -1.07 5.64
N ALA A 110 13.62 -2.01 5.46
CA ALA A 110 13.84 -2.71 4.20
C ALA A 110 12.59 -3.50 3.77
N LEU A 111 11.92 -4.18 4.70
CA LEU A 111 10.65 -4.88 4.42
C LEU A 111 9.56 -3.91 3.98
N ALA A 112 9.39 -2.79 4.69
CA ALA A 112 8.40 -1.76 4.35
C ALA A 112 8.71 -1.11 2.99
N MET A 113 9.97 -0.77 2.72
CA MET A 113 10.41 -0.21 1.44
C MET A 113 10.22 -1.21 0.28
N GLY A 114 10.57 -2.48 0.49
CA GLY A 114 10.37 -3.53 -0.51
C GLY A 114 8.90 -3.71 -0.86
N ASP A 115 8.03 -3.78 0.14
CA ASP A 115 6.58 -3.83 -0.03
C ASP A 115 6.03 -2.61 -0.81
N ALA A 116 6.45 -1.40 -0.43
CA ALA A 116 6.05 -0.18 -1.12
C ALA A 116 6.53 -0.16 -2.58
N THR A 117 7.77 -0.59 -2.83
CA THR A 117 8.37 -0.65 -4.17
C THR A 117 7.59 -1.62 -5.06
N LEU A 118 7.24 -2.80 -4.55
CA LEU A 118 6.44 -3.78 -5.29
C LEU A 118 5.06 -3.25 -5.66
N ARG A 119 4.41 -2.49 -4.76
CA ARG A 119 3.12 -1.84 -5.05
C ARG A 119 3.25 -0.79 -6.15
N VAL A 120 4.27 0.07 -6.09
CA VAL A 120 4.52 1.08 -7.14
C VAL A 120 4.86 0.41 -8.46
N TRP A 121 5.69 -0.64 -8.46
CA TRP A 121 6.05 -1.41 -9.65
C TRP A 121 4.81 -2.00 -10.33
N ARG A 122 3.96 -2.70 -9.58
CA ARG A 122 2.72 -3.28 -10.10
C ARG A 122 1.75 -2.20 -10.61
N SER A 123 1.65 -1.08 -9.89
CA SER A 123 0.88 0.08 -10.32
C SER A 123 1.41 0.67 -11.64
N ALA A 124 2.74 0.73 -11.82
CA ALA A 124 3.35 1.23 -13.04
C ALA A 124 2.95 0.38 -14.25
N TRP A 125 3.06 -0.95 -14.13
CA TRP A 125 2.66 -1.89 -15.20
C TRP A 125 1.18 -1.81 -15.55
N ALA A 126 0.32 -1.64 -14.54
CA ALA A 126 -1.11 -1.46 -14.76
C ALA A 126 -1.44 -0.18 -15.55
N TRP A 127 -0.56 0.84 -15.49
CA TRP A 127 -0.77 2.12 -16.14
C TRP A 127 -0.18 2.24 -17.55
N ILE A 128 0.86 1.47 -17.89
CA ILE A 128 1.46 1.49 -19.24
C ILE A 128 0.44 1.32 -20.38
N PRO A 129 -0.57 0.40 -20.32
CA PRO A 129 -1.56 0.28 -21.38
C PRO A 129 -2.59 1.42 -21.41
N VAL A 130 -2.75 2.17 -20.31
CA VAL A 130 -3.76 3.25 -20.18
C VAL A 130 -3.14 4.61 -20.52
N ASP A 131 -2.00 4.93 -19.92
CA ASP A 131 -1.25 6.17 -20.08
C ASP A 131 0.25 5.88 -19.84
N ARG A 132 1.01 5.86 -20.95
CA ARG A 132 2.46 5.59 -20.92
C ARG A 132 3.23 6.60 -20.07
N GLY A 133 2.84 7.87 -20.06
CA GLY A 133 3.52 8.91 -19.29
C GLY A 133 3.40 8.66 -17.78
N ARG A 134 2.19 8.34 -17.31
CA ARG A 134 1.95 7.98 -15.90
C ARG A 134 2.60 6.65 -15.52
N GLY A 135 2.67 5.69 -16.45
CA GLY A 135 3.39 4.44 -16.25
C GLY A 135 4.90 4.66 -16.07
N LEU A 136 5.53 5.39 -17.00
CA LEU A 136 6.96 5.69 -16.98
C LEU A 136 7.36 6.54 -15.76
N PHE A 137 6.56 7.52 -15.37
CA PHE A 137 6.80 8.31 -14.15
C PHE A 137 6.88 7.41 -12.90
N ARG A 138 5.97 6.43 -12.78
CA ARG A 138 6.02 5.47 -11.67
C ARG A 138 7.24 4.55 -11.75
N LEU A 139 7.66 4.14 -12.94
CA LEU A 139 8.90 3.36 -13.10
C LEU A 139 10.15 4.16 -12.70
N ALA A 140 10.21 5.45 -13.05
CA ALA A 140 11.27 6.33 -12.58
C ALA A 140 11.29 6.40 -11.03
N TRP A 141 10.11 6.43 -10.42
CA TRP A 141 9.99 6.38 -8.95
C TRP A 141 10.45 5.05 -8.36
N VAL A 142 10.20 3.92 -9.01
CA VAL A 142 10.77 2.62 -8.62
C VAL A 142 12.29 2.66 -8.67
N GLY A 143 12.89 3.30 -9.68
CA GLY A 143 14.33 3.53 -9.75
C GLY A 143 14.86 4.33 -8.56
N ALA A 144 14.19 5.43 -8.18
CA ALA A 144 14.54 6.22 -7.00
C ALA A 144 14.42 5.40 -5.70
N MET A 145 13.37 4.59 -5.55
CA MET A 145 13.20 3.70 -4.40
C MET A 145 14.30 2.64 -4.33
N ALA A 146 14.70 2.06 -5.47
CA ALA A 146 15.80 1.10 -5.53
C ALA A 146 17.14 1.74 -5.14
N ALA A 147 17.40 2.98 -5.58
CA ALA A 147 18.58 3.73 -5.17
C ALA A 147 18.58 4.00 -3.65
N LEU A 148 17.44 4.41 -3.08
CA LEU A 148 17.31 4.61 -1.64
C LEU A 148 17.51 3.30 -0.86
N PHE A 149 17.02 2.19 -1.40
CA PHE A 149 17.23 0.86 -0.80
C PHE A 149 18.71 0.47 -0.80
N ALA A 150 19.44 0.74 -1.89
CA ALA A 150 20.88 0.52 -1.94
C ALA A 150 21.64 1.37 -0.91
N VAL A 151 21.25 2.64 -0.74
CA VAL A 151 21.80 3.52 0.30
C VAL A 151 21.52 2.98 1.70
N LEU A 152 20.31 2.47 1.96
CA LEU A 152 19.97 1.83 3.24
C LEU A 152 20.87 0.62 3.51
N VAL A 153 21.05 -0.26 2.53
CA VAL A 153 21.92 -1.44 2.65
C VAL A 153 23.37 -1.02 2.93
N LEU A 154 23.88 -0.03 2.19
CA LEU A 154 25.24 0.48 2.38
C LEU A 154 25.42 1.09 3.77
N ALA A 155 24.51 1.96 4.20
CA ALA A 155 24.56 2.59 5.52
C ALA A 155 24.50 1.55 6.65
N THR A 156 23.62 0.54 6.51
CA THR A 156 23.53 -0.57 7.46
C THR A 156 24.84 -1.33 7.53
N TRP A 157 25.42 -1.67 6.37
CA TRP A 157 26.70 -2.37 6.31
C TRP A 157 27.83 -1.58 6.97
N LEU A 158 27.92 -0.27 6.71
CA LEU A 158 28.92 0.61 7.34
C LEU A 158 28.80 0.63 8.87
N VAL A 159 27.58 0.72 9.41
CA VAL A 159 27.36 0.68 10.86
C VAL A 159 27.77 -0.67 11.45
N LEU A 160 27.48 -1.78 10.77
CA LEU A 160 27.80 -3.11 11.26
C LEU A 160 29.28 -3.47 11.12
N ALA A 161 29.99 -2.86 10.17
CA ALA A 161 31.41 -3.06 9.93
C ALA A 161 32.32 -2.15 10.78
N ALA A 162 31.78 -1.07 11.35
CA ALA A 162 32.48 -0.15 12.26
C ALA A 162 32.70 -0.76 13.65
#